data_AF-A0A373FN35-F1
#
_entry.id   AF-A0A373FN35-F1
#
_cell.length_a   1.000
_cell.length_b   1.000
_cell.length_c   1.000
_cell.angle_alpha   90.00
_cell.angle_beta   90.00
_cell.angle_gamma   90.00
#
_symmetry.space_group_name_H-M   'P 1'
#
loop_
_entity.id
_entity.type
_entity.pdbx_description
1 polymer ?
#
loop_
_entity_poly.entity_id
_entity_poly.type
_entity_poly.pdbx_seq_one_letter_code
_entity_poly.pdbx_strand_id
1 'polypeptide(L)'
;MAIGKAIGGYLLVGLLCVPFVYWNSANGYRTDGTGRNVGQALSGGLLFWPSYLFSIEPEIDGDSIEGFGKSYREVLDYRDTKWFAGGSDRSRKSENRHMMDSALTACILMLDTERRIPKGVDVWAWMSSSTDPYVRAVQKKVMDKFDGEDFSGINSVGRECFKKQ
;
A
#
# COMPACT_ATOMS: atom_id res chain seq x y z
N MET A 1 -3.84 -22.54 35.64
CA MET A 1 -2.99 -21.34 35.82
C MET A 1 -2.05 -21.07 34.64
N ALA A 2 -1.45 -22.09 34.00
CA ALA A 2 -0.51 -21.89 32.89
C ALA A 2 -1.14 -21.28 31.62
N ILE A 3 -2.34 -21.73 31.24
CA ILE A 3 -3.06 -21.23 30.04
C ILE A 3 -3.37 -19.73 30.16
N GLY A 4 -3.81 -19.26 31.32
CA GLY A 4 -4.09 -17.84 31.54
C GLY A 4 -2.84 -16.95 31.40
N LYS A 5 -1.68 -17.43 31.87
CA LYS A 5 -0.40 -16.73 31.67
C LYS A 5 0.03 -16.71 30.20
N ALA A 6 -0.19 -17.81 29.47
CA ALA A 6 0.11 -17.90 28.05
C ALA A 6 -0.78 -16.95 27.21
N ILE A 7 -2.09 -16.93 27.47
CA ILE A 7 -3.03 -16.02 26.81
C ILE A 7 -2.67 -14.56 27.13
N GLY A 8 -2.43 -14.25 28.42
CA GLY A 8 -2.02 -12.90 28.83
C GLY A 8 -0.72 -12.44 28.16
N GLY A 9 0.27 -13.32 28.07
CA GLY A 9 1.52 -13.05 27.37
C GLY A 9 1.32 -12.81 25.87
N TYR A 10 0.52 -13.64 25.20
CA TYR A 10 0.20 -13.46 23.78
C TYR A 10 -0.45 -12.11 23.49
N LEU A 11 -1.44 -11.72 24.31
CA LEU A 11 -2.14 -10.45 24.15
C LEU A 11 -1.23 -9.25 24.46
N LEU A 12 -0.32 -9.37 25.44
CA LEU A 12 0.65 -8.31 25.73
C LEU A 12 1.61 -8.09 24.55
N VAL A 13 2.13 -9.16 23.96
CA VAL A 13 2.96 -9.05 22.74
C VAL A 13 2.14 -8.45 21.60
N GLY A 14 0.90 -8.90 21.42
CA GLY A 14 0.02 -8.33 20.42
C GLY A 14 -0.22 -6.83 20.58
N LEU A 15 -0.36 -6.35 21.81
CA LEU A 15 -0.49 -4.91 22.12
C LEU A 15 0.78 -4.13 21.73
N LEU A 16 1.96 -4.71 21.99
CA LEU A 16 3.25 -4.11 21.59
C LEU A 16 3.42 -4.08 20.07
N CYS A 17 2.81 -5.01 19.34
CA CYS A 17 2.84 -5.07 17.88
C CYS A 17 1.82 -4.13 17.20
N VAL A 18 0.91 -3.49 17.93
CA VAL A 18 -0.12 -2.59 17.35
C VAL A 18 0.47 -1.48 16.48
N PRO A 19 1.54 -0.75 16.87
CA PRO A 19 2.13 0.27 16.01
C PRO A 19 2.67 -0.28 14.69
N PHE A 20 3.29 -1.46 14.74
CA PHE A 20 3.79 -2.15 13.56
C PHE A 20 2.63 -2.56 12.62
N VAL A 21 1.57 -3.15 13.17
CA VAL A 21 0.37 -3.51 12.41
C VAL A 21 -0.32 -2.27 11.81
N TYR A 22 -0.37 -1.16 12.56
CA TYR A 22 -0.92 0.11 12.10
C TYR A 22 -0.16 0.62 10.88
N TRP A 23 1.18 0.61 10.94
CA TRP A 23 2.03 1.05 9.84
C TRP A 23 1.93 0.12 8.63
N ASN A 24 2.11 -1.19 8.83
CA ASN A 24 2.06 -2.17 7.74
C ASN A 24 0.68 -2.21 7.05
N SER A 25 -0.42 -1.98 7.79
CA SER A 25 -1.77 -1.90 7.21
C SER A 25 -2.06 -0.55 6.54
N ALA A 26 -1.10 0.37 6.52
CA ALA A 26 -1.27 1.73 6.03
C ALA A 26 -2.49 2.44 6.67
N ASN A 27 -2.80 2.12 7.94
CA ASN A 27 -4.01 2.62 8.61
C ASN A 27 -4.01 4.15 8.78
N GLY A 28 -2.84 4.79 8.75
CA GLY A 28 -2.72 6.26 8.77
C GLY A 28 -3.06 6.95 7.45
N TYR A 29 -3.27 6.19 6.37
CA TYR A 29 -3.61 6.69 5.03
C TYR A 29 -5.06 6.40 4.64
N ARG A 30 -5.80 5.68 5.50
CA ARG A 30 -7.21 5.34 5.28
C ARG A 30 -8.10 6.54 5.58
N THR A 31 -9.19 6.65 4.82
CA THR A 31 -10.17 7.74 4.93
C THR A 31 -11.07 7.60 6.15
N ASP A 32 -11.10 6.41 6.76
CA ASP A 32 -11.76 6.14 8.04
C ASP A 32 -11.20 7.04 9.17
N GLY A 33 -12.03 7.34 10.17
CA GLY A 33 -11.62 8.17 11.31
C GLY A 33 -10.51 7.55 12.16
N THR A 34 -9.64 8.38 12.76
CA THR A 34 -8.46 7.95 13.53
C THR A 34 -8.75 6.86 14.56
N GLY A 35 -9.86 6.97 15.31
CA GLY A 35 -10.24 5.98 16.31
C GLY A 35 -10.55 4.59 15.71
N ARG A 36 -11.16 4.56 14.52
CA ARG A 36 -11.45 3.31 13.80
C ARG A 36 -10.16 2.67 13.28
N ASN A 37 -9.24 3.48 12.76
CA ASN A 37 -7.94 3.01 12.24
C ASN A 37 -7.06 2.43 13.35
N VAL A 38 -7.03 3.08 14.53
CA VAL A 38 -6.35 2.55 15.71
C VAL A 38 -7.06 1.29 16.24
N GLY A 39 -8.39 1.27 16.27
CA GLY A 39 -9.17 0.09 16.66
C GLY A 39 -8.90 -1.13 15.78
N GLN A 40 -8.75 -0.93 14.47
CA GLN A 40 -8.36 -2.00 13.53
C GLN A 40 -6.93 -2.48 13.75
N ALA A 41 -5.99 -1.58 14.04
CA ALA A 41 -4.63 -1.99 14.41
C ALA A 41 -4.58 -2.73 15.75
N LEU A 42 -5.45 -2.36 16.70
CA LEU A 42 -5.59 -3.06 17.98
C LEU A 42 -6.11 -4.48 17.79
N SER A 43 -7.18 -4.68 17.01
CA SER A 43 -7.67 -6.04 16.73
C SER A 43 -6.66 -6.86 15.94
N GLY A 44 -6.01 -6.26 14.94
CA GLY A 44 -4.93 -6.88 14.16
C GLY A 44 -3.72 -7.25 15.01
N GLY A 45 -3.25 -6.33 15.86
CA GLY A 45 -2.12 -6.56 16.76
C GLY A 45 -2.44 -7.62 17.82
N LEU A 46 -3.58 -7.53 18.49
CA LEU A 46 -3.93 -8.47 19.56
C LEU A 46 -4.16 -9.89 19.05
N LEU A 47 -4.73 -10.06 17.86
CA LEU A 47 -5.14 -11.38 17.36
C LEU A 47 -4.18 -11.95 16.32
N PHE A 48 -3.54 -11.10 15.52
CA PHE A 48 -2.82 -11.53 14.32
C PHE A 48 -1.37 -11.03 14.24
N TRP A 49 -0.80 -10.48 15.33
CA TRP A 49 0.60 -10.02 15.32
C TRP A 49 1.60 -11.05 14.76
N PRO A 50 1.49 -12.38 14.97
CA PRO A 50 2.47 -13.30 14.38
C PRO A 50 2.39 -13.28 12.86
N SER A 51 1.18 -13.19 12.30
CA SER A 51 0.98 -13.12 10.86
C SER A 51 1.58 -11.86 10.25
N TYR A 52 1.55 -10.74 10.95
CA TYR A 52 2.21 -9.52 10.48
C TYR A 52 3.73 -9.60 10.61
N LEU A 53 4.28 -10.22 11.66
CA LEU A 53 5.74 -10.31 11.84
C LEU A 53 6.43 -11.31 10.90
N PHE A 54 5.75 -12.41 10.57
CA PHE A 54 6.36 -13.50 9.80
C PHE A 54 5.95 -13.54 8.33
N SER A 55 5.11 -12.59 7.89
CA SER A 55 4.67 -12.53 6.50
C SER A 55 5.37 -11.39 5.77
N ILE A 56 6.30 -11.78 4.89
CA ILE A 56 7.05 -10.84 4.05
C ILE A 56 6.17 -10.49 2.86
N GLU A 57 5.93 -9.19 2.68
CA GLU A 57 5.18 -8.66 1.56
C GLU A 57 6.09 -8.48 0.34
N PRO A 58 5.62 -8.73 -0.89
CA PRO A 58 6.36 -8.35 -2.09
C PRO A 58 6.60 -6.83 -2.16
N GLU A 59 7.66 -6.46 -2.86
CA GLU A 59 8.06 -5.08 -3.12
C GLU A 59 7.87 -4.76 -4.60
N ILE A 60 7.73 -3.47 -4.92
CA ILE A 60 7.67 -3.02 -6.31
C ILE A 60 9.04 -3.16 -6.99
N ASP A 61 9.05 -3.68 -8.22
CA ASP A 61 10.21 -3.74 -9.11
C ASP A 61 10.12 -2.61 -10.15
N GLY A 62 10.94 -1.58 -9.99
CA GLY A 62 11.01 -0.40 -10.86
C GLY A 62 11.92 -0.55 -12.08
N ASP A 63 12.56 -1.70 -12.31
CA ASP A 63 13.59 -1.82 -13.36
C ASP A 63 13.01 -1.79 -14.78
N SER A 64 11.74 -2.18 -14.93
CA SER A 64 11.05 -2.19 -16.23
C SER A 64 9.54 -1.95 -16.07
N ILE A 65 8.88 -1.50 -17.13
CA ILE A 65 7.42 -1.26 -17.12
C ILE A 65 6.66 -2.57 -16.83
N GLU A 66 7.14 -3.68 -17.39
CA GLU A 66 6.57 -5.01 -17.16
C GLU A 66 6.81 -5.47 -15.72
N GLY A 67 8.03 -5.30 -15.19
CA GLY A 67 8.39 -5.57 -13.80
C GLY A 67 7.49 -4.80 -12.84
N PHE A 68 7.36 -3.50 -13.05
CA PHE A 68 6.53 -2.61 -12.24
C PHE A 68 5.06 -3.03 -12.26
N GLY A 69 4.51 -3.28 -13.46
CA GLY A 69 3.12 -3.69 -13.60
C GLY A 69 2.84 -5.07 -12.98
N LYS A 70 3.82 -5.97 -13.00
CA LYS A 70 3.73 -7.30 -12.38
C LYS A 70 3.81 -7.19 -10.86
N SER A 71 4.85 -6.56 -10.32
CA SER A 71 5.06 -6.40 -8.88
C SER A 71 3.92 -5.63 -8.22
N TYR A 72 3.37 -4.60 -8.88
CA TYR A 72 2.20 -3.87 -8.39
C TYR A 72 0.96 -4.78 -8.20
N ARG A 73 0.74 -5.71 -9.14
CA ARG A 73 -0.32 -6.72 -9.00
C ARG A 73 0.01 -7.74 -7.92
N GLU A 74 1.27 -8.15 -7.79
CA GLU A 74 1.70 -9.10 -6.76
C GLU A 74 1.46 -8.56 -5.34
N VAL A 75 1.69 -7.26 -5.10
CA VAL A 75 1.36 -6.60 -3.83
C VAL A 75 -0.15 -6.66 -3.56
N LEU A 76 -0.98 -6.32 -4.54
CA LEU A 76 -2.44 -6.39 -4.40
C LEU A 76 -2.93 -7.82 -4.17
N ASP A 77 -2.45 -8.79 -4.95
CA ASP A 77 -2.83 -10.21 -4.84
C ASP A 77 -2.38 -10.80 -3.50
N TYR A 78 -1.19 -10.42 -3.01
CA TYR A 78 -0.75 -10.77 -1.67
C TYR A 78 -1.75 -10.26 -0.62
N ARG A 79 -2.10 -8.97 -0.65
CA ARG A 79 -3.07 -8.39 0.29
C ARG A 79 -4.46 -9.03 0.19
N ASP A 80 -4.90 -9.38 -1.02
CA ASP A 80 -6.20 -10.01 -1.28
C ASP A 80 -6.29 -11.47 -0.82
N THR A 81 -5.15 -12.15 -0.70
CA THR A 81 -5.07 -13.55 -0.24
C THR A 81 -4.79 -13.67 1.26
N LYS A 82 -4.18 -12.66 1.89
CA LYS A 82 -3.90 -12.68 3.33
C LYS A 82 -5.12 -12.25 4.14
N TRP A 83 -5.60 -13.16 4.99
CA TRP A 83 -6.77 -12.90 5.83
C TRP A 83 -6.60 -11.69 6.75
N PHE A 84 -5.44 -11.60 7.40
CA PHE A 84 -5.09 -10.48 8.30
C PHE A 84 -4.96 -9.15 7.55
N ALA A 85 -4.67 -9.16 6.25
CA ALA A 85 -4.52 -7.94 5.44
C ALA A 85 -5.85 -7.45 4.80
N GLY A 86 -6.96 -8.13 5.09
CA GLY A 86 -8.28 -7.79 4.58
C GLY A 86 -8.82 -8.70 3.48
N GLY A 87 -8.14 -9.83 3.19
CA GLY A 87 -8.52 -10.75 2.13
C GLY A 87 -9.92 -11.40 2.26
N SER A 88 -10.53 -11.39 3.45
CA SER A 88 -11.92 -11.88 3.63
C SER A 88 -13.01 -10.86 3.37
N ASP A 89 -12.66 -9.58 3.22
CA ASP A 89 -13.64 -8.50 3.11
C ASP A 89 -13.47 -7.78 1.78
N ARG A 90 -14.51 -7.84 0.93
CA ARG A 90 -14.53 -7.16 -0.38
C ARG A 90 -14.32 -5.64 -0.25
N SER A 91 -14.83 -5.04 0.82
CA SER A 91 -14.62 -3.61 1.11
C SER A 91 -13.14 -3.33 1.32
N ARG A 92 -12.45 -4.18 2.09
CA ARG A 92 -11.02 -4.04 2.35
C ARG A 92 -10.16 -4.24 1.11
N LYS A 93 -10.50 -5.23 0.26
CA LYS A 93 -9.82 -5.42 -1.04
C LYS A 93 -9.94 -4.19 -1.92
N SER A 94 -11.17 -3.68 -2.06
CA SER A 94 -11.44 -2.48 -2.84
C SER A 94 -10.69 -1.26 -2.30
N GLU A 95 -10.60 -1.11 -0.97
CA GLU A 95 -9.91 -0.01 -0.35
C GLU A 95 -8.39 -0.10 -0.52
N ASN A 96 -7.79 -1.29 -0.34
CA ASN A 96 -6.36 -1.50 -0.60
C ASN A 96 -5.99 -1.14 -2.05
N ARG A 97 -6.81 -1.58 -3.01
CA ARG A 97 -6.63 -1.21 -4.43
C ARG A 97 -6.76 0.29 -4.64
N HIS A 98 -7.83 0.90 -4.12
CA HIS A 98 -8.05 2.33 -4.24
C HIS A 98 -6.90 3.16 -3.65
N MET A 99 -6.36 2.74 -2.52
CA MET A 99 -5.23 3.36 -1.84
C MET A 99 -3.97 3.36 -2.73
N MET A 100 -3.59 2.20 -3.28
CA MET A 100 -2.45 2.11 -4.19
C MET A 100 -2.68 2.89 -5.49
N ASP A 101 -3.86 2.79 -6.11
CA ASP A 101 -4.17 3.48 -7.36
C ASP A 101 -4.16 5.01 -7.19
N SER A 102 -4.64 5.48 -6.03
CA SER A 102 -4.60 6.90 -5.67
C SER A 102 -3.17 7.38 -5.43
N ALA A 103 -2.33 6.58 -4.76
CA ALA A 103 -0.92 6.89 -4.55
C ALA A 103 -0.16 7.01 -5.88
N LEU A 104 -0.34 6.04 -6.77
CA LEU A 104 0.25 6.04 -8.11
C LEU A 104 -0.19 7.27 -8.92
N THR A 105 -1.50 7.52 -8.96
CA THR A 105 -2.07 8.67 -9.68
C THR A 105 -1.55 9.99 -9.15
N ALA A 106 -1.45 10.15 -7.82
CA ALA A 106 -0.94 11.39 -7.21
C ALA A 106 0.51 11.68 -7.62
N CYS A 107 1.37 10.67 -7.65
CA CYS A 107 2.75 10.84 -8.07
C CYS A 107 2.88 11.14 -9.56
N ILE A 108 2.07 10.50 -10.40
CA ILE A 108 2.04 10.81 -11.83
C ILE A 108 1.65 12.27 -12.06
N LEU A 109 0.56 12.73 -11.43
CA LEU A 109 0.07 14.11 -11.59
C LEU A 109 1.05 15.15 -11.02
N MET A 110 1.75 14.81 -9.93
CA MET A 110 2.78 15.68 -9.36
C MET A 110 4.00 15.82 -10.29
N LEU A 111 4.37 14.74 -10.98
CA LEU A 111 5.51 14.72 -11.89
C LEU A 111 5.17 15.22 -13.31
N ASP A 112 3.89 15.22 -13.70
CA ASP A 112 3.42 15.79 -14.97
C ASP A 112 3.31 17.32 -14.93
N THR A 113 4.46 18.00 -14.84
CA THR A 113 4.56 19.46 -14.78
C THR A 113 3.99 20.17 -16.01
N GLU A 114 4.03 19.54 -17.18
CA GLU A 114 3.54 20.10 -18.44
C GLU A 114 2.06 19.78 -18.73
N ARG A 115 1.39 19.01 -17.85
CA ARG A 115 -0.03 18.63 -17.99
C ARG A 115 -0.34 17.96 -19.33
N ARG A 116 0.58 17.11 -19.81
CA ARG A 116 0.44 16.40 -21.09
C ARG A 116 -0.41 15.15 -20.96
N ILE A 117 -0.66 14.67 -19.75
CA ILE A 117 -1.48 13.50 -19.51
C ILE A 117 -2.97 13.88 -19.64
N PRO A 118 -3.73 13.20 -20.52
CA PRO A 118 -5.13 13.49 -20.72
C PRO A 118 -5.95 13.16 -19.47
N LYS A 119 -7.00 13.95 -19.23
CA LYS A 119 -7.95 13.71 -18.15
C LYS A 119 -8.92 12.59 -18.53
N GLY A 120 -9.35 11.80 -17.53
CA GLY A 120 -10.41 10.80 -17.70
C GLY A 120 -9.96 9.47 -18.34
N VAL A 121 -8.65 9.24 -18.44
CA VAL A 121 -8.09 7.94 -18.84
C VAL A 121 -7.54 7.20 -17.63
N ASP A 122 -7.40 5.87 -17.75
CA ASP A 122 -6.48 5.13 -16.88
C ASP A 122 -5.07 5.62 -17.21
N VAL A 123 -4.55 6.47 -16.31
CA VAL A 123 -3.32 7.22 -16.53
C VAL A 123 -2.14 6.28 -16.72
N TRP A 124 -2.05 5.22 -15.92
CA TRP A 124 -0.94 4.29 -15.99
C TRP A 124 -0.98 3.47 -17.29
N ALA A 125 -2.16 2.97 -17.66
CA ALA A 125 -2.34 2.23 -18.92
C ALA A 125 -2.02 3.11 -20.14
N TRP A 126 -2.48 4.37 -20.14
CA TRP A 126 -2.18 5.33 -21.20
C TRP A 126 -0.67 5.61 -21.30
N MET A 127 -0.02 5.93 -20.18
CA MET A 127 1.43 6.22 -20.13
C MET A 127 2.26 5.04 -20.63
N SER A 128 1.87 3.81 -20.26
CA SER A 128 2.58 2.59 -20.64
C SER A 128 2.60 2.34 -22.14
N SER A 129 1.65 2.90 -22.88
CA SER A 129 1.57 2.83 -24.35
C SER A 129 2.17 4.04 -25.06
N SER A 130 2.56 5.09 -24.32
CA SER A 130 2.97 6.36 -24.89
C SER A 130 4.36 6.29 -25.53
N THR A 131 4.48 6.94 -26.69
CA THR A 131 5.76 7.17 -27.37
C THR A 131 6.33 8.56 -27.11
N ASP A 132 5.60 9.44 -26.40
CA ASP A 132 6.10 10.78 -26.05
C ASP A 132 7.31 10.66 -25.11
N PRO A 133 8.49 11.18 -25.49
CA PRO A 133 9.70 11.15 -24.66
C PRO A 133 9.50 11.77 -23.27
N TYR A 134 8.70 12.83 -23.17
CA TYR A 134 8.37 13.45 -21.88
C TYR A 134 7.58 12.49 -21.00
N VAL A 135 6.55 11.84 -21.56
CA VAL A 135 5.71 10.89 -20.81
C VAL A 135 6.53 9.70 -20.35
N ARG A 136 7.46 9.20 -21.16
CA ARG A 136 8.40 8.14 -20.76
C ARG A 136 9.33 8.58 -19.64
N ALA A 137 9.78 9.84 -19.65
CA ALA A 137 10.59 10.37 -18.55
C ALA A 137 9.78 10.49 -17.25
N VAL A 138 8.52 10.92 -17.31
CA VAL A 138 7.61 10.93 -16.16
C VAL A 138 7.37 9.49 -15.66
N GLN A 139 7.11 8.55 -16.57
CA GLN A 139 6.92 7.14 -16.23
C GLN A 139 8.11 6.57 -15.47
N LYS A 140 9.33 6.79 -15.96
CA LYS A 140 10.55 6.33 -15.30
C LYS A 140 10.69 6.94 -13.90
N LYS A 141 10.46 8.24 -13.74
CA LYS A 141 10.51 8.91 -12.42
C LYS A 141 9.48 8.35 -11.44
N VAL A 142 8.29 7.98 -11.93
CA VAL A 142 7.26 7.34 -11.12
C VAL A 142 7.74 5.96 -10.66
N MET A 143 8.23 5.14 -11.59
CA MET A 143 8.76 3.80 -11.28
C MET A 143 9.90 3.88 -10.26
N ASP A 144 10.90 4.74 -10.51
CA ASP A 144 12.05 4.93 -9.62
C ASP A 144 11.63 5.41 -8.21
N LYS A 145 10.46 6.08 -8.05
CA LYS A 145 9.98 6.56 -6.74
C LYS A 145 9.29 5.47 -5.91
N PHE A 146 8.78 4.44 -6.57
CA PHE A 146 8.08 3.33 -5.92
C PHE A 146 8.94 2.07 -5.85
N ASP A 147 10.09 2.03 -6.53
CA ASP A 147 11.02 0.90 -6.51
C ASP A 147 11.43 0.50 -5.08
N GLY A 148 11.32 -0.79 -4.77
CA GLY A 148 11.58 -1.35 -3.44
C GLY A 148 10.48 -1.10 -2.39
N GLU A 149 9.37 -0.44 -2.74
CA GLU A 149 8.31 -0.14 -1.77
C GLU A 149 7.31 -1.29 -1.65
N ASP A 150 6.91 -1.61 -0.41
CA ASP A 150 5.79 -2.50 -0.10
C ASP A 150 4.45 -1.73 -0.09
N PHE A 151 3.34 -2.36 0.29
CA PHE A 151 2.04 -1.68 0.34
C PHE A 151 2.02 -0.43 1.23
N SER A 152 2.68 -0.45 2.38
CA SER A 152 2.75 0.73 3.27
C SER A 152 3.63 1.81 2.65
N GLY A 153 4.76 1.41 2.09
CA GLY A 153 5.69 2.24 1.33
C GLY A 153 5.02 3.01 0.20
N ILE A 154 4.29 2.30 -0.67
CA ILE A 154 3.52 2.88 -1.78
C ILE A 154 2.57 3.98 -1.28
N ASN A 155 1.85 3.72 -0.20
CA ASN A 155 0.90 4.69 0.37
C ASN A 155 1.61 5.89 1.01
N SER A 156 2.76 5.66 1.64
CA SER A 156 3.61 6.73 2.16
C SER A 156 4.13 7.64 1.05
N VAL A 157 4.72 7.05 0.02
CA VAL A 157 5.21 7.74 -1.19
C VAL A 157 4.09 8.53 -1.86
N GLY A 158 2.92 7.94 -2.03
CA GLY A 158 1.75 8.60 -2.59
C GLY A 158 1.32 9.83 -1.79
N ARG A 159 1.34 9.75 -0.45
CA ARG A 159 1.00 10.89 0.41
C ARG A 159 2.00 12.03 0.29
N GLU A 160 3.29 11.74 0.09
CA GLU A 160 4.28 12.78 -0.20
C GLU A 160 3.99 13.49 -1.52
N CYS A 161 3.55 12.75 -2.53
CA CYS A 161 3.16 13.31 -3.82
C CYS A 161 1.91 14.19 -3.69
N PHE A 162 0.90 13.78 -2.91
CA PHE A 162 -0.28 14.61 -2.62
C PHE A 162 0.05 15.92 -1.94
N LYS A 163 0.99 15.94 -0.97
CA LYS A 163 1.37 17.17 -0.25
C LYS A 163 2.12 18.18 -1.13
N LYS A 164 2.64 17.75 -2.27
CA LYS A 164 3.46 18.57 -3.19
C LYS A 164 2.68 19.09 -4.40
N GLN A 165 1.43 18.68 -4.58
CA GLN A 165 0.50 19.29 -5.53
C GLN A 165 -0.03 20.61 -4.98
#